data_AF-A0A1R3GH77-F1
#
_entry.id   AF-A0A1R3GH77-F1
#
_cell.length_a   1.000
_cell.length_b   1.000
_cell.length_c   1.000
_cell.angle_alpha   90.00
_cell.angle_beta   90.00
_cell.angle_gamma   90.00
#
_symmetry.space_group_name_H-M   'P 1'
#
loop_
_entity.id
_entity.type
_entity.pdbx_description
1 polymer ?
#
loop_
_entity_poly.entity_id
_entity_poly.type
_entity_poly.pdbx_seq_one_letter_code
_entity_poly.pdbx_strand_id
1 'polypeptide(L)'
;MSQCSVGALRPEHKNFVVVGYALTSKKIKSFLQPKLEGLARNKGILFVAIDQNRPLSDQGPFDIVLHKLTGKEWRQILEEYRRTHPEVTVLDPPDAILHLHNRQSMLQCVADMNLSNSYGIVGVPRQLVIKRDASSIPDAVAKAGLTLPLVAKPLVADGSAKSHELSLAYDQYSLQKLEPPLVLQEFVNHGGVLFKVYIVGEAIKVVRRFSLPDVSKRELAKNAGVFRFPRVSCAAASADDADLDPSVAELPPRPLLERLAKELRCRLGLRLFNLDIIREHGTRDHFYVIDINYFPGYGKMPGYEHIFTDFLLSLVQS
;
A
#
# COMPACT_ATOMS: atom_id res chain seq x y z
N MET A 1 -6.24 70.66 -7.92
CA MET A 1 -5.44 69.66 -8.69
C MET A 1 -4.14 69.52 -7.93
N SER A 2 -3.76 68.44 -7.25
CA SER A 2 -3.95 67.02 -7.50
C SER A 2 -3.87 66.30 -6.14
N GLN A 3 -4.83 65.43 -5.81
CA GLN A 3 -4.69 64.49 -4.70
C GLN A 3 -4.14 63.18 -5.28
N CYS A 4 -2.92 62.82 -4.88
CA CYS A 4 -2.36 61.50 -5.14
C CYS A 4 -3.11 60.46 -4.30
N SER A 5 -3.96 59.67 -4.96
CA SER A 5 -4.51 58.45 -4.39
C SER A 5 -3.42 57.38 -4.37
N VAL A 6 -2.89 57.08 -3.17
CA VAL A 6 -2.09 55.89 -2.94
C VAL A 6 -3.03 54.69 -3.02
N GLY A 7 -2.94 53.94 -4.14
CA GLY A 7 -3.60 52.66 -4.28
C GLY A 7 -3.06 51.68 -3.24
N ALA A 8 -3.86 51.39 -2.22
CA ALA A 8 -3.59 50.29 -1.31
C ALA A 8 -3.65 48.97 -2.10
N LEU A 9 -2.49 48.39 -2.38
CA LEU A 9 -2.36 46.99 -2.76
C LEU A 9 -2.99 46.16 -1.63
N ARG A 10 -4.18 45.60 -1.89
CA ARG A 10 -4.76 44.58 -1.01
C ARG A 10 -3.77 43.41 -0.96
N PRO A 11 -3.35 42.94 0.22
CA PRO A 11 -2.59 41.69 0.29
C PRO A 11 -3.49 40.59 -0.26
N GLU A 12 -2.99 39.85 -1.25
CA GLU A 12 -3.60 38.57 -1.65
C GLU A 12 -3.71 37.73 -0.39
N HIS A 13 -4.94 37.50 0.10
CA HIS A 13 -5.17 36.49 1.12
C HIS A 13 -4.73 35.17 0.50
N LYS A 14 -3.53 34.69 0.86
CA LYS A 14 -3.15 33.30 0.62
C LYS A 14 -4.12 32.46 1.43
N ASN A 15 -5.21 32.01 0.80
CA ASN A 15 -6.04 30.96 1.35
C ASN A 15 -5.14 29.73 1.48
N PHE A 16 -4.74 29.43 2.71
CA PHE A 16 -4.01 28.22 3.01
C PHE A 16 -4.94 27.03 2.83
N VAL A 17 -4.40 25.93 2.29
CA VAL A 17 -5.06 24.63 2.32
C VAL A 17 -4.86 24.02 3.72
N VAL A 18 -5.93 23.84 4.47
CA VAL A 18 -5.93 23.29 5.83
C VAL A 18 -6.19 21.79 5.78
N VAL A 19 -5.19 21.01 6.16
CA VAL A 19 -5.24 19.55 6.23
C VAL A 19 -5.38 19.11 7.68
N GLY A 20 -6.60 18.77 8.09
CA GLY A 20 -6.87 18.11 9.35
C GLY A 20 -6.34 16.68 9.32
N TYR A 21 -5.48 16.28 10.26
CA TYR A 21 -4.92 14.92 10.27
C TYR A 21 -5.26 14.13 11.52
N ALA A 22 -5.65 12.87 11.31
CA ALA A 22 -5.91 11.87 12.33
C ALA A 22 -5.08 10.62 12.03
N LEU A 23 -3.85 10.58 12.52
CA LEU A 23 -2.86 9.56 12.19
C LEU A 23 -2.40 8.81 13.44
N THR A 24 -2.03 7.54 13.30
CA THR A 24 -1.40 6.80 14.41
C THR A 24 -0.07 7.45 14.81
N SER A 25 0.34 7.32 16.07
CA SER A 25 1.61 7.90 16.55
C SER A 25 2.82 7.42 15.73
N LYS A 26 2.81 6.16 15.31
CA LYS A 26 3.83 5.59 14.40
C LYS A 26 3.83 6.28 13.04
N LYS A 27 2.66 6.58 12.49
CA LYS A 27 2.52 7.24 11.21
C LYS A 27 2.99 8.70 11.29
N ILE A 28 2.59 9.44 12.32
CA ILE A 28 3.07 10.81 12.58
C ILE A 28 4.61 10.82 12.59
N LYS A 29 5.23 9.98 13.45
CA LYS A 29 6.69 9.87 13.58
C LYS A 29 7.44 9.46 12.33
N SER A 30 6.78 8.86 11.33
CA SER A 30 7.44 8.41 10.10
C SER A 30 7.06 9.20 8.86
N PHE A 31 5.99 9.99 8.89
CA PHE A 31 5.44 10.68 7.73
C PHE A 31 5.41 12.20 7.91
N LEU A 32 4.93 12.70 9.05
CA LEU A 32 4.93 14.13 9.36
C LEU A 32 6.30 14.53 9.92
N GLN A 33 7.31 14.53 9.04
CA GLN A 33 8.66 14.98 9.38
C GLN A 33 8.80 16.49 9.14
N PRO A 34 9.73 17.18 9.84
CA PRO A 34 9.91 18.63 9.70
C PRO A 34 10.10 19.11 8.25
N LYS A 35 10.72 18.28 7.41
CA LYS A 35 10.93 18.57 5.98
C LYS A 35 9.62 18.63 5.19
N LEU A 36 8.68 17.69 5.44
CA LEU A 36 7.35 17.72 4.81
C LEU A 36 6.58 18.95 5.30
N GLU A 37 6.58 19.20 6.61
CA GLU A 37 5.83 20.32 7.19
C GLU A 37 6.35 21.67 6.69
N GLY A 38 7.67 21.85 6.61
CA GLY A 38 8.29 23.06 6.07
C GLY A 38 7.98 23.26 4.59
N LEU A 39 8.08 22.20 3.77
CA LEU A 39 7.75 22.27 2.35
C LEU A 39 6.26 22.58 2.12
N ALA A 40 5.37 21.91 2.85
CA ALA A 40 3.94 22.11 2.79
C ALA A 40 3.57 23.55 3.15
N ARG A 41 4.12 24.07 4.26
CA ARG A 41 3.92 25.47 4.68
C ARG A 41 4.36 26.47 3.62
N ASN A 42 5.52 26.25 3.01
CA ASN A 42 6.03 27.11 1.93
C ASN A 42 5.12 27.11 0.69
N LYS A 43 4.42 26.00 0.44
CA LYS A 43 3.42 25.88 -0.64
C LYS A 43 1.99 26.23 -0.21
N GLY A 44 1.80 26.77 1.01
CA GLY A 44 0.48 27.21 1.47
C GLY A 44 -0.39 26.10 2.05
N ILE A 45 0.17 24.99 2.53
CA ILE A 45 -0.54 23.94 3.26
C ILE A 45 -0.25 24.02 4.76
N LEU A 46 -1.29 23.93 5.59
CA LEU A 46 -1.22 23.85 7.04
C LEU A 46 -1.74 22.50 7.52
N PHE A 47 -0.91 21.75 8.25
CA PHE A 47 -1.34 20.52 8.91
C PHE A 47 -1.85 20.84 10.32
N VAL A 48 -3.06 20.39 10.64
CA VAL A 48 -3.71 20.59 11.95
C VAL A 48 -4.06 19.23 12.53
N ALA A 49 -3.59 18.93 13.74
CA ALA A 49 -3.94 17.68 14.40
C ALA A 49 -5.42 17.69 14.79
N ILE A 50 -6.16 16.64 14.43
CA ILE A 50 -7.53 16.44 14.88
C ILE A 50 -7.52 15.89 16.30
N ASP A 51 -8.20 16.57 17.21
CA ASP A 51 -8.47 16.11 18.57
C ASP A 51 -9.64 15.11 18.56
N GLN A 52 -9.35 13.86 18.91
CA GLN A 52 -10.34 12.79 18.95
C GLN A 52 -11.33 12.92 20.11
N ASN A 53 -11.07 13.80 21.08
CA ASN A 53 -11.95 14.03 22.23
C ASN A 53 -13.01 15.12 21.96
N ARG A 54 -13.00 15.72 20.77
CA ARG A 54 -13.93 16.77 20.36
C ARG A 54 -14.66 16.36 19.08
N PRO A 55 -15.91 16.83 18.84
CA PRO A 55 -16.59 16.60 17.58
C PRO A 55 -15.76 17.11 16.40
N LEU A 56 -15.72 16.35 15.30
CA LEU A 56 -14.94 16.71 14.12
C LEU A 56 -15.49 17.97 13.41
N SER A 57 -16.81 18.16 13.46
CA SER A 57 -17.53 19.36 12.97
C SER A 57 -17.00 20.66 13.56
N ASP A 58 -16.49 20.63 14.79
CA ASP A 58 -16.17 21.83 15.56
C ASP A 58 -14.68 22.21 15.45
N GLN A 59 -13.93 21.52 14.59
CA GLN A 59 -12.48 21.65 14.46
C GLN A 59 -12.03 22.24 13.12
N GLY A 60 -12.97 22.38 12.17
CA GLY A 60 -12.73 22.99 10.87
C GLY A 60 -12.73 24.53 10.88
N PRO A 61 -12.70 25.16 9.70
CA PRO A 61 -12.82 24.53 8.39
C PRO A 61 -11.55 23.75 8.00
N PHE A 62 -11.74 22.56 7.43
CA PHE A 62 -10.69 21.78 6.77
C PHE A 62 -10.98 21.73 5.28
N ASP A 63 -9.96 21.73 4.44
CA ASP A 63 -10.11 21.40 3.01
C ASP A 63 -9.95 19.88 2.80
N ILE A 64 -9.10 19.25 3.63
CA ILE A 64 -8.78 17.82 3.54
C ILE A 64 -8.72 17.22 4.94
N VAL A 65 -9.35 16.06 5.11
CA VAL A 65 -9.16 15.19 6.30
C VAL A 65 -8.29 14.01 5.91
N LEU A 66 -7.03 14.02 6.35
CA LEU A 66 -6.05 12.95 6.13
C LEU A 66 -6.05 12.00 7.31
N HIS A 67 -6.37 10.72 7.10
CA HIS A 67 -6.50 9.79 8.23
C HIS A 67 -5.81 8.44 8.03
N LYS A 68 -5.48 7.81 9.16
CA LYS A 68 -5.01 6.42 9.22
C LYS A 68 -5.38 5.75 10.55
N LEU A 69 -6.38 6.27 11.25
CA LEU A 69 -6.93 5.60 12.42
C LEU A 69 -7.88 4.49 11.99
N THR A 70 -7.98 3.47 12.81
CA THR A 70 -8.84 2.31 12.58
C THR A 70 -9.85 2.22 13.73
N GLY A 71 -10.97 1.53 13.52
CA GLY A 71 -12.02 1.38 14.53
C GLY A 71 -13.40 1.66 13.93
N LYS A 72 -14.44 1.02 14.48
CA LYS A 72 -15.82 1.20 14.01
C LYS A 72 -16.30 2.64 14.25
N GLU A 73 -16.04 3.17 15.44
CA GLU A 73 -16.46 4.52 15.87
C GLU A 73 -15.82 5.61 15.00
N TRP A 74 -14.49 5.57 14.81
CA TRP A 74 -13.80 6.53 13.96
C TRP A 74 -14.33 6.55 12.52
N ARG A 75 -14.64 5.36 11.96
CA ARG A 75 -15.24 5.29 10.62
C ARG A 75 -16.61 5.94 10.56
N GLN A 76 -17.47 5.71 11.54
CA GLN A 76 -18.79 6.34 11.59
C GLN A 76 -18.68 7.86 11.67
N ILE A 77 -17.73 8.38 12.47
CA ILE A 77 -17.44 9.82 12.54
C ILE A 77 -17.04 10.36 11.17
N LEU A 78 -16.14 9.69 10.45
CA LEU A 78 -15.70 10.12 9.12
C LEU A 78 -16.79 10.02 8.05
N GLU A 79 -17.61 8.97 8.08
CA GLU A 79 -18.74 8.80 7.16
C GLU A 79 -19.77 9.91 7.35
N GLU A 80 -20.12 10.22 8.60
CA GLU A 80 -21.03 11.31 8.93
C GLU A 80 -20.46 12.69 8.56
N TYR A 81 -19.17 12.91 8.84
CA TYR A 81 -18.49 14.16 8.47
C TYR A 81 -18.46 14.36 6.96
N ARG A 82 -18.11 13.33 6.18
CA ARG A 82 -18.14 13.36 4.71
C ARG A 82 -19.54 13.67 4.16
N ARG A 83 -20.59 13.16 4.81
CA ARG A 83 -21.99 13.38 4.40
C ARG A 83 -22.44 14.82 4.68
N THR A 84 -21.99 15.40 5.78
CA THR A 84 -22.39 16.74 6.24
C THR A 84 -21.51 17.86 5.68
N HIS A 85 -20.30 17.54 5.23
CA HIS A 85 -19.31 18.47 4.68
C HIS A 85 -18.78 17.96 3.31
N PRO A 86 -19.63 17.92 2.26
CA PRO A 86 -19.25 17.38 0.94
C PRO A 86 -18.14 18.18 0.24
N GLU A 87 -17.88 19.41 0.67
CA GLU A 87 -16.77 20.26 0.24
C GLU A 87 -15.40 19.78 0.74
N VAL A 88 -15.36 18.94 1.78
CA VAL A 88 -14.12 18.47 2.41
C VAL A 88 -13.70 17.12 1.85
N THR A 89 -12.46 17.02 1.39
CA THR A 89 -11.91 15.75 0.90
C THR A 89 -11.49 14.85 2.05
N VAL A 90 -12.23 13.75 2.31
CA VAL A 90 -11.79 12.69 3.24
C VAL A 90 -10.87 11.72 2.52
N LEU A 91 -9.58 11.74 2.88
CA LEU A 91 -8.49 11.05 2.19
C LEU A 91 -7.97 9.86 3.03
N ASP A 92 -8.24 8.61 2.67
CA ASP A 92 -9.14 8.10 1.61
C ASP A 92 -10.53 7.77 2.21
N PRO A 93 -11.58 7.56 1.40
CA PRO A 93 -12.89 7.15 1.91
C PRO A 93 -12.84 5.90 2.83
N PRO A 94 -13.48 5.92 4.01
CA PRO A 94 -13.45 4.79 4.96
C PRO A 94 -13.91 3.44 4.37
N ASP A 95 -14.93 3.48 3.51
CA ASP A 95 -15.51 2.34 2.81
C ASP A 95 -14.52 1.70 1.83
N ALA A 96 -13.79 2.53 1.06
CA ALA A 96 -12.74 2.08 0.13
C ALA A 96 -11.61 1.32 0.85
N ILE A 97 -11.24 1.77 2.06
CA ILE A 97 -10.16 1.15 2.85
C ILE A 97 -10.53 -0.26 3.31
N LEU A 98 -11.82 -0.53 3.59
CA LEU A 98 -12.28 -1.85 4.06
C LEU A 98 -11.99 -2.98 3.06
N HIS A 99 -11.97 -2.68 1.76
CA HIS A 99 -11.64 -3.66 0.72
C HIS A 99 -10.24 -4.27 0.88
N LEU A 100 -9.32 -3.56 1.54
CA LEU A 100 -7.95 -4.02 1.79
C LEU A 100 -7.76 -4.78 3.11
N HIS A 101 -8.77 -4.89 3.98
CA HIS A 101 -8.63 -5.62 5.25
C HIS A 101 -8.62 -7.14 5.10
N ASN A 102 -9.10 -7.66 3.97
CA ASN A 102 -9.13 -9.08 3.65
C ASN A 102 -8.20 -9.36 2.47
N ARG A 103 -7.13 -10.14 2.70
CA ARG A 103 -6.14 -10.47 1.66
C ARG A 103 -6.73 -11.18 0.44
N GLN A 104 -7.85 -11.90 0.60
CA GLN A 104 -8.54 -12.54 -0.53
C GLN A 104 -9.13 -11.48 -1.47
N SER A 105 -9.96 -10.57 -0.96
CA SER A 105 -10.59 -9.52 -1.77
C SER A 105 -9.58 -8.52 -2.30
N MET A 106 -8.52 -8.24 -1.53
CA MET A 106 -7.44 -7.33 -1.89
C MET A 106 -6.83 -7.65 -3.26
N LEU A 107 -6.47 -8.92 -3.49
CA LEU A 107 -5.83 -9.34 -4.74
C LEU A 107 -6.84 -9.75 -5.82
N GLN A 108 -8.10 -9.97 -5.46
CA GLN A 108 -9.14 -10.30 -6.43
C GLN A 108 -9.32 -9.19 -7.47
N CYS A 109 -9.25 -7.92 -7.04
CA CYS A 109 -9.31 -6.79 -7.97
C CYS A 109 -8.20 -6.82 -9.02
N VAL A 110 -7.03 -7.39 -8.69
CA VAL A 110 -5.93 -7.58 -9.64
C VAL A 110 -6.20 -8.75 -10.57
N ALA A 111 -6.66 -9.88 -10.04
CA ALA A 111 -7.02 -11.05 -10.83
C ALA A 111 -8.08 -10.72 -11.89
N ASP A 112 -9.11 -9.95 -11.52
CA ASP A 112 -10.24 -9.63 -12.40
C ASP A 112 -9.88 -8.66 -13.54
N MET A 113 -8.75 -7.94 -13.45
CA MET A 113 -8.32 -7.01 -14.49
C MET A 113 -7.79 -7.71 -15.75
N ASN A 114 -7.25 -8.94 -15.62
CA ASN A 114 -6.56 -9.66 -16.71
C ASN A 114 -5.62 -8.74 -17.53
N LEU A 115 -4.77 -7.98 -16.83
CA LEU A 115 -3.97 -6.94 -17.46
C LEU A 115 -2.82 -7.57 -18.27
N SER A 116 -3.00 -7.64 -19.58
CA SER A 116 -2.00 -8.05 -20.56
C SER A 116 -1.90 -7.00 -21.68
N ASN A 117 -0.70 -6.53 -21.98
CA ASN A 117 -0.43 -5.60 -23.07
C ASN A 117 1.01 -5.71 -23.57
N SER A 118 1.42 -4.83 -24.49
CA SER A 118 2.77 -4.80 -25.09
C SER A 118 3.91 -4.59 -24.08
N TYR A 119 3.61 -4.16 -22.86
CA TYR A 119 4.58 -3.96 -21.79
C TYR A 119 4.64 -5.12 -20.79
N GLY A 120 3.80 -6.14 -20.95
CA GLY A 120 3.79 -7.35 -20.14
C GLY A 120 2.44 -7.74 -19.57
N ILE A 121 2.48 -8.73 -18.68
CA ILE A 121 1.34 -9.36 -18.05
C ILE A 121 1.44 -9.12 -16.54
N VAL A 122 0.33 -8.69 -15.93
CA VAL A 122 0.20 -8.56 -14.48
C VAL A 122 -0.85 -9.53 -13.98
N GLY A 123 -0.44 -10.42 -13.09
CA GLY A 123 -1.32 -11.38 -12.42
C GLY A 123 -1.19 -11.36 -10.90
N VAL A 124 -1.81 -12.37 -10.29
CA VAL A 124 -1.62 -12.71 -8.88
C VAL A 124 -1.24 -14.19 -8.80
N PRO A 125 -0.31 -14.60 -7.92
CA PRO A 125 -0.02 -16.01 -7.76
C PRO A 125 -1.26 -16.74 -7.23
N ARG A 126 -1.43 -18.01 -7.62
CA ARG A 126 -2.60 -18.79 -7.20
C ARG A 126 -2.62 -18.88 -5.68
N GLN A 127 -3.81 -18.76 -5.11
CA GLN A 127 -3.98 -18.68 -3.67
C GLN A 127 -5.25 -19.37 -3.19
N LEU A 128 -5.22 -19.82 -1.94
CA LEU A 128 -6.31 -20.51 -1.25
C LEU A 128 -6.49 -19.93 0.15
N VAL A 129 -7.74 -19.70 0.55
CA VAL A 129 -8.08 -19.21 1.89
C VAL A 129 -8.48 -20.38 2.79
N ILE A 130 -7.82 -20.48 3.93
CA ILE A 130 -8.15 -21.43 4.99
C ILE A 130 -8.71 -20.65 6.17
N LYS A 131 -9.96 -20.90 6.54
CA LYS A 131 -10.65 -20.11 7.59
C LYS A 131 -10.57 -20.71 8.99
N ARG A 132 -10.52 -22.04 9.13
CA ARG A 132 -10.74 -22.70 10.44
C ARG A 132 -9.82 -23.90 10.69
N ASP A 133 -9.98 -24.97 9.92
CA ASP A 133 -9.38 -26.26 10.29
C ASP A 133 -7.99 -26.47 9.67
N ALA A 134 -6.98 -26.46 10.54
CA ALA A 134 -5.58 -26.69 10.17
C ALA A 134 -5.34 -28.11 9.61
N SER A 135 -6.08 -29.11 10.10
CA SER A 135 -5.92 -30.51 9.67
C SER A 135 -6.39 -30.73 8.24
N SER A 136 -7.34 -29.92 7.76
CA SER A 136 -7.85 -29.97 6.38
C SER A 136 -6.95 -29.29 5.34
N ILE A 137 -5.90 -28.56 5.77
CA ILE A 137 -5.07 -27.76 4.86
C ILE A 137 -4.41 -28.61 3.77
N PRO A 138 -3.75 -29.76 4.06
CA PRO A 138 -3.10 -30.57 3.03
C PRO A 138 -4.07 -31.01 1.94
N ASP A 139 -5.25 -31.52 2.32
CA ASP A 139 -6.28 -31.98 1.38
C ASP A 139 -6.85 -30.82 0.56
N ALA A 140 -7.10 -29.68 1.19
CA ALA A 140 -7.59 -28.48 0.51
C ALA A 140 -6.57 -27.96 -0.52
N VAL A 141 -5.28 -27.97 -0.18
CA VAL A 141 -4.18 -27.60 -1.08
C VAL A 141 -4.08 -28.58 -2.25
N ALA A 142 -4.14 -29.88 -2.00
CA ALA A 142 -4.10 -30.92 -3.02
C ALA A 142 -5.30 -30.81 -3.98
N LYS A 143 -6.51 -30.60 -3.43
CA LYS A 143 -7.73 -30.40 -4.22
C LYS A 143 -7.71 -29.12 -5.05
N ALA A 144 -7.13 -28.05 -4.51
CA ALA A 144 -6.91 -26.81 -5.25
C ALA A 144 -5.77 -26.93 -6.27
N GLY A 145 -4.95 -27.97 -6.18
CA GLY A 145 -3.79 -28.21 -7.04
C GLY A 145 -2.73 -27.11 -6.95
N LEU A 146 -2.51 -26.53 -5.76
CA LEU A 146 -1.44 -25.54 -5.57
C LEU A 146 -0.07 -26.22 -5.53
N THR A 147 0.94 -25.53 -6.04
CA THR A 147 2.32 -26.03 -6.11
C THR A 147 3.17 -25.52 -4.94
N LEU A 148 3.95 -26.41 -4.33
CA LEU A 148 4.89 -26.05 -3.27
C LEU A 148 6.16 -25.38 -3.86
N PRO A 149 6.79 -24.44 -3.12
CA PRO A 149 6.45 -24.05 -1.76
C PRO A 149 5.33 -23.01 -1.70
N LEU A 150 4.63 -22.94 -0.56
CA LEU A 150 3.51 -22.02 -0.34
C LEU A 150 3.85 -20.96 0.71
N VAL A 151 3.63 -19.69 0.38
CA VAL A 151 3.68 -18.58 1.32
C VAL A 151 2.37 -18.56 2.11
N ALA A 152 2.46 -18.75 3.42
CA ALA A 152 1.35 -18.61 4.36
C ALA A 152 1.34 -17.19 4.95
N LYS A 153 0.19 -16.53 4.87
CA LYS A 153 -0.05 -15.16 5.34
C LYS A 153 -1.32 -15.12 6.19
N PRO A 154 -1.36 -14.44 7.35
CA PRO A 154 -2.60 -14.22 8.10
C PRO A 154 -3.67 -13.59 7.21
N LEU A 155 -4.92 -14.06 7.29
CA LEU A 155 -6.00 -13.59 6.42
C LEU A 155 -6.35 -12.12 6.67
N VAL A 156 -6.28 -11.70 7.93
CA VAL A 156 -6.55 -10.33 8.35
C VAL A 156 -5.31 -9.46 8.09
N ALA A 157 -5.49 -8.38 7.33
CA ALA A 157 -4.47 -7.38 7.05
C ALA A 157 -4.81 -6.04 7.71
N ASP A 158 -4.74 -5.99 9.04
CA ASP A 158 -5.10 -4.82 9.86
C ASP A 158 -3.90 -3.93 10.25
N GLY A 159 -2.69 -4.29 9.82
CA GLY A 159 -1.46 -3.56 10.11
C GLY A 159 -0.88 -3.82 11.51
N SER A 160 -1.46 -4.73 12.29
CA SER A 160 -0.89 -5.23 13.55
C SER A 160 0.38 -6.04 13.31
N ALA A 161 1.26 -6.16 14.31
CA ALA A 161 2.48 -6.97 14.17
C ALA A 161 2.18 -8.42 13.76
N LYS A 162 1.10 -9.00 14.30
CA LYS A 162 0.63 -10.36 14.00
C LYS A 162 0.15 -10.52 12.55
N SER A 163 -0.44 -9.49 11.94
CA SER A 163 -0.90 -9.53 10.53
C SER A 163 0.23 -9.65 9.49
N HIS A 164 1.50 -9.53 9.93
CA HIS A 164 2.68 -9.52 9.06
C HIS A 164 3.63 -10.70 9.26
N GLU A 165 3.26 -11.69 10.08
CA GLU A 165 4.00 -12.95 10.13
C GLU A 165 3.85 -13.68 8.79
N LEU A 166 4.97 -14.06 8.19
CA LEU A 166 5.01 -14.79 6.93
C LEU A 166 5.70 -16.12 7.19
N SER A 167 5.18 -17.18 6.59
CA SER A 167 5.86 -18.48 6.61
C SER A 167 5.94 -19.06 5.21
N LEU A 168 7.00 -19.83 4.93
CA LEU A 168 7.13 -20.61 3.70
C LEU A 168 7.05 -22.09 4.04
N ALA A 169 6.05 -22.76 3.49
CA ALA A 169 5.82 -24.19 3.66
C ALA A 169 6.38 -24.95 2.46
N TYR A 170 7.26 -25.92 2.71
CA TYR A 170 7.97 -26.66 1.65
C TYR A 170 7.37 -28.04 1.34
N ASP A 171 6.58 -28.60 2.26
CA ASP A 171 6.00 -29.94 2.13
C ASP A 171 4.54 -29.98 2.59
N GLN A 172 3.81 -30.98 2.10
CA GLN A 172 2.38 -31.15 2.40
C GLN A 172 2.11 -31.48 3.88
N TYR A 173 2.97 -32.29 4.52
CA TYR A 173 2.77 -32.73 5.90
C TYR A 173 2.87 -31.59 6.90
N SER A 174 3.75 -30.63 6.64
CA SER A 174 3.96 -29.49 7.53
C SER A 174 2.87 -28.42 7.40
N LEU A 175 1.99 -28.49 6.40
CA LEU A 175 0.89 -27.53 6.24
C LEU A 175 -0.08 -27.55 7.43
N GLN A 176 -0.27 -28.69 8.09
CA GLN A 176 -1.12 -28.81 9.29
C GLN A 176 -0.59 -28.05 10.51
N LYS A 177 0.69 -27.61 10.47
CA LYS A 177 1.33 -26.81 11.53
C LYS A 177 0.98 -25.32 11.41
N LEU A 178 0.31 -24.91 10.33
CA LEU A 178 -0.12 -23.54 10.12
C LEU A 178 -1.40 -23.25 10.92
N GLU A 179 -1.55 -22.00 11.32
CA GLU A 179 -2.67 -21.56 12.16
C GLU A 179 -3.63 -20.67 11.36
N PRO A 180 -4.82 -21.17 10.97
CA PRO A 180 -5.87 -20.36 10.37
C PRO A 180 -6.40 -19.27 11.33
N PRO A 181 -7.00 -18.18 10.82
CA PRO A 181 -7.31 -17.93 9.41
C PRO A 181 -6.12 -17.39 8.62
N LEU A 182 -5.86 -17.98 7.45
CA LEU A 182 -4.72 -17.64 6.60
C LEU A 182 -5.03 -17.74 5.10
N VAL A 183 -4.15 -17.14 4.30
CA VAL A 183 -4.05 -17.32 2.85
C VAL A 183 -2.77 -18.10 2.56
N LEU A 184 -2.89 -19.17 1.79
CA LEU A 184 -1.77 -19.85 1.15
C LEU A 184 -1.64 -19.34 -0.27
N GLN A 185 -0.46 -18.89 -0.66
CA GLN A 185 -0.17 -18.36 -1.98
C GLN A 185 1.04 -19.08 -2.55
N GLU A 186 1.00 -19.46 -3.82
CA GLU A 186 2.15 -20.07 -4.51
C GLU A 186 3.37 -19.14 -4.45
N PHE A 187 4.52 -19.72 -4.10
CA PHE A 187 5.78 -19.01 -4.17
C PHE A 187 6.27 -18.97 -5.62
N VAL A 188 6.50 -17.77 -6.13
CA VAL A 188 7.06 -17.55 -7.47
C VAL A 188 8.51 -17.14 -7.28
N ASN A 189 9.46 -17.84 -7.89
CA ASN A 189 10.85 -17.41 -7.93
C ASN A 189 10.94 -16.05 -8.65
N HIS A 190 11.68 -15.11 -8.09
CA HIS A 190 11.73 -13.71 -8.52
C HIS A 190 13.10 -13.04 -8.31
N GLY A 191 14.16 -13.84 -8.20
CA GLY A 191 15.54 -13.36 -8.08
C GLY A 191 15.82 -12.63 -6.76
N GLY A 192 14.96 -12.80 -5.74
CA GLY A 192 15.13 -12.11 -4.46
C GLY A 192 14.89 -10.60 -4.49
N VAL A 193 14.18 -10.07 -5.51
CA VAL A 193 13.90 -8.63 -5.64
C VAL A 193 12.40 -8.35 -5.68
N LEU A 194 11.98 -7.40 -4.84
CA LEU A 194 10.63 -6.87 -4.79
C LEU A 194 10.61 -5.42 -5.29
N PHE A 195 9.68 -5.11 -6.19
CA PHE A 195 9.38 -3.75 -6.62
C PHE A 195 8.24 -3.19 -5.76
N LYS A 196 8.58 -2.24 -4.90
CA LYS A 196 7.58 -1.52 -4.10
C LYS A 196 7.12 -0.29 -4.89
N VAL A 197 5.89 -0.35 -5.40
CA VAL A 197 5.29 0.69 -6.25
C VAL A 197 4.39 1.56 -5.40
N TYR A 198 4.88 2.71 -4.98
CA TYR A 198 4.10 3.72 -4.25
C TYR A 198 3.22 4.54 -5.19
N ILE A 199 1.96 4.71 -4.82
CA ILE A 199 0.94 5.43 -5.59
C ILE A 199 0.36 6.54 -4.72
N VAL A 200 0.56 7.79 -5.14
CA VAL A 200 0.05 9.00 -4.48
C VAL A 200 -0.76 9.78 -5.50
N GLY A 201 -2.08 9.55 -5.53
CA GLY A 201 -2.92 10.02 -6.62
C GLY A 201 -2.44 9.45 -7.96
N GLU A 202 -2.12 10.33 -8.90
CA GLU A 202 -1.57 9.94 -10.22
C GLU A 202 -0.06 9.67 -10.19
N ALA A 203 0.66 10.10 -9.14
CA ALA A 203 2.10 9.93 -9.04
C ALA A 203 2.47 8.49 -8.69
N ILE A 204 3.49 7.97 -9.38
CA ILE A 204 4.04 6.63 -9.16
C ILE A 204 5.53 6.75 -8.85
N LYS A 205 5.95 6.08 -7.78
CA LYS A 205 7.38 5.95 -7.43
C LYS A 205 7.69 4.49 -7.12
N VAL A 206 8.66 3.93 -7.82
CA VAL A 206 9.13 2.55 -7.60
C VAL A 206 10.44 2.60 -6.82
N VAL A 207 10.59 1.68 -5.85
CA VAL A 207 11.86 1.39 -5.19
C VAL A 207 12.06 -0.12 -5.14
N ARG A 208 13.33 -0.55 -5.22
CA ARG A 208 13.70 -1.96 -5.09
C ARG A 208 13.93 -2.32 -3.63
N ARG A 209 13.53 -3.53 -3.27
CA ARG A 209 13.73 -4.13 -1.96
C ARG A 209 14.25 -5.55 -2.15
N PHE A 210 15.15 -5.97 -1.27
CA PHE A 210 15.43 -7.39 -1.14
C PHE A 210 14.13 -8.14 -0.76
N SER A 211 14.04 -9.38 -1.18
CA SER A 211 12.92 -10.27 -0.97
C SER A 211 13.44 -11.67 -0.60
N LEU A 212 12.53 -12.64 -0.51
CA LEU A 212 12.90 -14.04 -0.31
C LEU A 212 13.73 -14.52 -1.50
N PRO A 213 14.87 -15.21 -1.26
CA PRO A 213 15.65 -15.78 -2.35
C PRO A 213 14.86 -16.86 -3.09
N ASP A 214 15.28 -17.15 -4.31
CA ASP A 214 14.69 -18.22 -5.10
C ASP A 214 14.86 -19.58 -4.43
N VAL A 215 13.87 -20.45 -4.63
CA VAL A 215 13.89 -21.82 -4.15
C VAL A 215 14.26 -22.74 -5.31
N SER A 216 15.38 -23.44 -5.17
CA SER A 216 15.83 -24.45 -6.12
C SER A 216 15.13 -25.79 -5.91
N LYS A 217 15.11 -26.64 -6.95
CA LYS A 217 14.62 -28.03 -6.84
C LYS A 217 15.36 -28.83 -5.76
N ARG A 218 16.64 -28.55 -5.54
CA ARG A 218 17.46 -29.20 -4.51
C ARG A 218 17.03 -28.78 -3.11
N GLU A 219 16.69 -27.51 -2.91
CA GLU A 219 16.14 -27.01 -1.64
C GLU A 219 14.75 -27.57 -1.38
N LEU A 220 13.88 -27.62 -2.40
CA LEU A 220 12.59 -28.30 -2.31
C LEU A 220 12.71 -29.77 -1.87
N ALA A 221 13.71 -30.49 -2.35
CA ALA A 221 13.94 -31.89 -1.98
C ALA A 221 14.57 -32.08 -0.58
N LYS A 222 15.29 -31.06 -0.08
CA LYS A 222 16.04 -31.13 1.18
C LYS A 222 15.33 -30.48 2.37
N ASN A 223 14.51 -29.46 2.10
CA ASN A 223 13.80 -28.71 3.11
C ASN A 223 12.44 -29.36 3.35
N ALA A 224 12.21 -29.77 4.59
CA ALA A 224 10.89 -30.12 5.10
C ALA A 224 10.58 -29.17 6.25
N GLY A 225 9.34 -28.71 6.32
CA GLY A 225 8.86 -27.83 7.37
C GLY A 225 8.15 -26.58 6.89
N VAL A 226 7.73 -25.81 7.90
CA VAL A 226 7.28 -24.43 7.76
C VAL A 226 8.37 -23.56 8.35
N PHE A 227 8.92 -22.67 7.54
CA PHE A 227 9.94 -21.71 7.97
C PHE A 227 9.28 -20.35 8.17
N ARG A 228 9.35 -19.83 9.40
CA ARG A 228 8.80 -18.51 9.76
C ARG A 228 9.83 -17.43 9.45
N PHE A 229 9.39 -16.36 8.79
CA PHE A 229 10.21 -15.19 8.51
C PHE A 229 9.63 -13.98 9.25
N PRO A 230 10.37 -13.33 10.17
CA PRO A 230 9.98 -12.04 10.69
C PRO A 230 10.09 -11.00 9.56
N ARG A 231 8.93 -10.55 9.02
CA ARG A 231 8.78 -9.52 7.97
C ARG A 231 9.96 -9.40 7.00
N VAL A 232 9.95 -10.19 5.93
CA VAL A 232 10.91 -10.05 4.83
C VAL A 232 10.92 -8.61 4.26
N SER A 233 9.76 -7.93 4.27
CA SER A 233 9.60 -6.57 3.71
C SER A 233 9.80 -5.39 4.68
N CYS A 234 9.96 -5.60 6.01
CA CYS A 234 10.40 -4.51 6.89
C CYS A 234 11.90 -4.51 7.18
N ALA A 235 12.57 -5.65 6.98
CA ALA A 235 14.01 -5.79 7.19
C ALA A 235 14.82 -5.79 5.89
N ALA A 236 14.20 -5.95 4.72
CA ALA A 236 14.92 -5.77 3.46
C ALA A 236 15.36 -4.31 3.29
N ALA A 237 16.68 -4.12 3.38
CA ALA A 237 17.35 -2.90 3.00
C ALA A 237 16.89 -2.45 1.59
N SER A 238 17.03 -1.16 1.32
CA SER A 238 16.92 -0.69 -0.06
C SER A 238 17.86 -1.53 -0.92
N ALA A 239 17.35 -2.02 -2.06
CA ALA A 239 18.16 -2.68 -3.06
C ALA A 239 18.45 -1.74 -4.25
N ASP A 240 18.13 -0.45 -4.12
CA ASP A 240 18.32 0.51 -5.21
C ASP A 240 19.80 0.76 -5.55
N ASP A 241 20.67 0.66 -4.54
CA ASP A 241 22.12 0.86 -4.69
C ASP A 241 22.91 -0.47 -4.72
N ALA A 242 22.20 -1.60 -4.75
CA ALA A 242 22.81 -2.92 -4.81
C ALA A 242 23.22 -3.27 -6.24
N ASP A 243 24.39 -3.91 -6.39
CA ASP A 243 24.84 -4.49 -7.65
C ASP A 243 24.08 -5.79 -7.90
N LEU A 244 22.98 -5.69 -8.65
CA LEU A 244 22.07 -6.78 -8.97
C LEU A 244 22.09 -7.04 -10.46
N ASP A 245 21.83 -8.29 -10.85
CA ASP A 245 21.68 -8.66 -12.26
C ASP A 245 20.62 -7.76 -12.92
N PRO A 246 20.96 -7.03 -14.02
CA PRO A 246 20.02 -6.17 -14.72
C PRO A 246 18.73 -6.88 -15.14
N SER A 247 18.79 -8.16 -15.47
CA SER A 247 17.63 -8.96 -15.86
C SER A 247 16.62 -9.17 -14.72
N VAL A 248 17.08 -9.09 -13.47
CA VAL A 248 16.27 -9.20 -12.25
C VAL A 248 15.85 -7.83 -11.72
N ALA A 249 16.76 -6.85 -11.78
CA ALA A 249 16.58 -5.56 -11.10
C ALA A 249 15.98 -4.46 -11.98
N GLU A 250 15.79 -4.69 -13.29
CA GLU A 250 15.10 -3.75 -14.18
C GLU A 250 13.70 -3.42 -13.62
N LEU A 251 13.37 -2.13 -13.57
CA LEU A 251 12.07 -1.69 -13.06
C LEU A 251 10.94 -2.15 -14.00
N PRO A 252 9.75 -2.48 -13.47
CA PRO A 252 8.59 -2.72 -14.31
C PRO A 252 8.32 -1.50 -15.22
N PRO A 253 7.92 -1.71 -16.49
CA PRO A 253 7.72 -0.61 -17.42
C PRO A 253 6.73 0.43 -16.89
N ARG A 254 7.09 1.71 -16.94
CA ARG A 254 6.26 2.79 -16.43
C ARG A 254 4.84 2.81 -17.03
N PRO A 255 4.62 2.63 -18.34
CA PRO A 255 3.27 2.59 -18.91
C PRO A 255 2.41 1.43 -18.36
N LEU A 256 3.03 0.28 -18.04
CA LEU A 256 2.35 -0.83 -17.40
C LEU A 256 1.85 -0.44 -16.00
N LEU A 257 2.73 0.19 -15.21
CA LEU A 257 2.40 0.65 -13.86
C LEU A 257 1.36 1.77 -13.86
N GLU A 258 1.41 2.70 -14.81
CA GLU A 258 0.42 3.77 -14.95
C GLU A 258 -0.98 3.22 -15.21
N ARG A 259 -1.10 2.24 -16.12
CA ARG A 259 -2.38 1.57 -16.40
C ARG A 259 -2.86 0.75 -15.21
N LEU A 260 -1.98 -0.03 -14.59
CA LEU A 260 -2.29 -0.82 -13.40
C LEU A 260 -2.77 0.07 -12.24
N ALA A 261 -2.03 1.14 -11.94
CA ALA A 261 -2.36 2.05 -10.86
C ALA A 261 -3.69 2.77 -11.12
N LYS A 262 -3.93 3.22 -12.36
CA LYS A 262 -5.21 3.85 -12.75
C LYS A 262 -6.39 2.93 -12.50
N GLU A 263 -6.31 1.69 -12.99
CA GLU A 263 -7.42 0.74 -12.86
C GLU A 263 -7.65 0.35 -11.39
N LEU A 264 -6.58 0.18 -10.60
CA LEU A 264 -6.70 -0.06 -9.16
C LEU A 264 -7.27 1.12 -8.38
N ARG A 265 -6.91 2.37 -8.74
CA ARG A 265 -7.54 3.57 -8.16
C ARG A 265 -9.05 3.55 -8.39
N CYS A 266 -9.48 3.27 -9.62
CA CYS A 266 -10.90 3.21 -9.96
C CYS A 266 -11.64 2.09 -9.21
N ARG A 267 -11.07 0.88 -9.14
CA ARG A 267 -11.72 -0.28 -8.51
C ARG A 267 -11.73 -0.22 -6.99
N LEU A 268 -10.62 0.23 -6.40
CA LEU A 268 -10.48 0.28 -4.94
C LEU A 268 -11.06 1.56 -4.35
N GLY A 269 -11.18 2.64 -5.13
CA GLY A 269 -11.57 3.97 -4.63
C GLY A 269 -10.48 4.63 -3.77
N LEU A 270 -9.24 4.16 -3.85
CA LEU A 270 -8.11 4.64 -3.05
C LEU A 270 -7.19 5.55 -3.86
N ARG A 271 -6.60 6.53 -3.20
CA ARG A 271 -5.58 7.43 -3.77
C ARG A 271 -4.21 7.21 -3.14
N LEU A 272 -4.15 6.66 -1.92
CA LEU A 272 -2.91 6.43 -1.17
C LEU A 272 -2.70 4.93 -0.90
N PHE A 273 -1.92 4.27 -1.75
CA PHE A 273 -1.55 2.88 -1.52
C PHE A 273 -0.17 2.56 -2.12
N ASN A 274 0.37 1.40 -1.79
CA ASN A 274 1.43 0.80 -2.60
C ASN A 274 1.07 -0.62 -3.01
N LEU A 275 1.75 -1.07 -4.06
CA LEU A 275 1.79 -2.45 -4.49
C LEU A 275 3.15 -3.04 -4.14
N ASP A 276 3.15 -4.30 -3.73
CA ASP A 276 4.35 -5.13 -3.66
C ASP A 276 4.29 -6.05 -4.90
N ILE A 277 5.19 -5.81 -5.87
CA ILE A 277 5.23 -6.51 -7.16
C ILE A 277 6.53 -7.30 -7.29
N ILE A 278 6.44 -8.54 -7.74
CA ILE A 278 7.59 -9.37 -8.12
C ILE A 278 7.57 -9.67 -9.62
N ARG A 279 8.74 -9.86 -10.22
CA ARG A 279 8.91 -10.33 -11.60
C ARG A 279 9.25 -11.81 -11.56
N GLU A 280 8.59 -12.64 -12.35
CA GLU A 280 8.89 -14.07 -12.39
C GLU A 280 10.30 -14.32 -12.97
N HIS A 281 11.11 -15.08 -12.25
CA HIS A 281 12.47 -15.41 -12.64
C HIS A 281 12.47 -16.07 -14.02
N GLY A 282 13.35 -15.60 -14.91
CA GLY A 282 13.48 -16.14 -16.27
C GLY A 282 12.50 -15.53 -17.26
N THR A 283 11.56 -14.70 -16.80
CA THR A 283 10.69 -13.88 -17.66
C THR A 283 11.19 -12.44 -17.68
N ARG A 284 10.83 -11.70 -18.73
CA ARG A 284 11.08 -10.25 -18.79
C ARG A 284 9.84 -9.43 -18.40
N ASP A 285 8.66 -10.00 -18.61
CA ASP A 285 7.41 -9.27 -18.71
C ASP A 285 6.25 -9.89 -17.92
N HIS A 286 6.49 -10.95 -17.14
CA HIS A 286 5.50 -11.50 -16.21
C HIS A 286 5.70 -10.93 -14.80
N PHE A 287 4.69 -10.19 -14.34
CA PHE A 287 4.68 -9.55 -13.04
C PHE A 287 3.53 -10.06 -12.18
N TYR A 288 3.77 -10.19 -10.89
CA TYR A 288 2.78 -10.62 -9.92
C TYR A 288 2.63 -9.60 -8.81
N VAL A 289 1.39 -9.16 -8.54
CA VAL A 289 1.06 -8.37 -7.35
C VAL A 289 0.85 -9.35 -6.18
N ILE A 290 1.61 -9.18 -5.11
CA ILE A 290 1.59 -10.09 -3.96
C ILE A 290 1.03 -9.46 -2.67
N ASP A 291 0.88 -8.13 -2.64
CA ASP A 291 0.30 -7.37 -1.54
C ASP A 291 -0.12 -5.96 -2.00
N ILE A 292 -1.18 -5.41 -1.39
CA ILE A 292 -1.62 -4.01 -1.55
C ILE A 292 -1.79 -3.42 -0.17
N ASN A 293 -1.17 -2.26 0.09
CA ASN A 293 -1.19 -1.66 1.42
C ASN A 293 -1.75 -0.24 1.39
N TYR A 294 -2.76 0.02 2.24
CA TYR A 294 -3.29 1.37 2.44
C TYR A 294 -2.31 2.29 3.17
N PHE A 295 -2.17 3.50 2.64
CA PHE A 295 -1.37 4.60 3.17
C PHE A 295 -0.02 4.14 3.75
N PRO A 296 0.83 3.50 2.94
CA PRO A 296 2.01 2.76 3.38
C PRO A 296 3.09 3.69 3.95
N GLY A 297 4.25 3.15 4.32
CA GLY A 297 5.35 3.96 4.85
C GLY A 297 6.00 4.88 3.82
N TYR A 298 5.32 5.97 3.41
CA TYR A 298 5.84 6.98 2.48
C TYR A 298 7.08 7.70 2.98
N GLY A 299 7.33 7.76 4.29
CA GLY A 299 8.61 8.28 4.81
C GLY A 299 9.84 7.49 4.34
N LYS A 300 9.63 6.28 3.80
CA LYS A 300 10.69 5.46 3.17
C LYS A 300 10.76 5.64 1.64
N MET A 301 9.91 6.48 1.06
CA MET A 301 9.86 6.77 -0.36
C MET A 301 10.73 8.01 -0.65
N PRO A 302 11.76 7.91 -1.50
CA PRO A 302 12.61 9.05 -1.82
C PRO A 302 11.80 10.22 -2.42
N GLY A 303 11.97 11.42 -1.84
CA GLY A 303 11.31 12.64 -2.32
C GLY A 303 9.80 12.70 -2.06
N TYR A 304 9.28 11.89 -1.13
CA TYR A 304 7.85 11.87 -0.84
C TYR A 304 7.27 13.21 -0.42
N GLU A 305 8.08 14.09 0.16
CA GLU A 305 7.61 15.40 0.62
C GLU A 305 7.05 16.20 -0.55
N HIS A 306 7.78 16.27 -1.66
CA HIS A 306 7.35 16.99 -2.86
C HIS A 306 6.11 16.36 -3.48
N ILE A 307 6.15 15.04 -3.71
CA ILE A 307 5.05 14.29 -4.33
C ILE A 307 3.77 14.45 -3.52
N PHE A 308 3.86 14.33 -2.19
CA PHE A 308 2.69 14.38 -1.33
C PHE A 308 2.15 15.81 -1.19
N THR A 309 3.01 16.82 -1.09
CA THR A 309 2.57 18.22 -1.08
C THR A 309 1.85 18.59 -2.37
N ASP A 310 2.41 18.23 -3.54
CA ASP A 310 1.78 18.52 -4.84
C ASP A 310 0.45 17.77 -5.00
N PHE A 311 0.39 16.52 -4.52
CA PHE A 311 -0.85 15.76 -4.49
C PHE A 311 -1.92 16.46 -3.64
N LEU A 312 -1.60 16.88 -2.41
CA LEU A 312 -2.58 17.57 -1.55
C LEU A 312 -3.11 18.85 -2.19
N LEU A 313 -2.25 19.64 -2.86
CA LEU A 313 -2.70 20.84 -3.58
C LEU A 313 -3.66 20.51 -4.72
N SER A 314 -3.38 19.43 -5.47
CA SER A 314 -4.25 19.04 -6.60
C SER A 314 -5.66 18.63 -6.17
N LEU A 315 -5.85 18.17 -4.92
CA LEU A 315 -7.17 17.80 -4.41
C LEU A 315 -8.11 18.99 -4.21
N VAL A 316 -7.57 20.19 -3.98
CA VAL A 316 -8.36 21.41 -3.73
C VAL A 316 -8.55 22.24 -5.00
N GLN A 317 -7.70 22.02 -6.02
CA GLN A 317 -7.76 22.68 -7.31
C GLN A 317 -8.68 21.97 -8.34
N SER A 318 -9.29 20.84 -7.94
CA SER A 318 -10.11 19.97 -8.80
C SER A 318 -11.60 20.27 -8.71
#